data_AF-A0A936F7J2-F1
#
_entry.id   AF-A0A936F7J2-F1
#
_cell.length_a   1.000
_cell.length_b   1.000
_cell.length_c   1.000
_cell.angle_alpha   90.00
_cell.angle_beta   90.00
_cell.angle_gamma   90.00
#
_symmetry.space_group_name_H-M   'P 1'
#
loop_
_entity.id
_entity.type
_entity.pdbx_description
1 polymer ?
#
loop_
_entity_poly.entity_id
_entity_poly.type
_entity_poly.pdbx_seq_one_letter_code
_entity_poly.pdbx_strand_id
1 'polypeptide(L)'
;MLRCSIVALTISVGVAVSPAAAQEWGCYDPKPGHPTVDEKKAFISSVSQSAIRGEQQHGVPAAAIAAMSMIESGYGWTRIALEAQNYFGWKYYGPAAAEGRDQYTLTCQPPEDINNKYVKFLNLDDAVNLVARKLATLPAYKSDTQYYQESRARGVDNVTATNTWVSGIANPYNWKPELYATTVRRFMNNPENPSETVSPELNLYRLSERAGRHADAGITSEDLPGYKYAVSKVKAWSGSCGDPILDYTRWEGFPVRKCRVSDLGVTVETYMLNADSRKISLWIATACKDAGVLNTKACIDHLVAVTKGASSMGIFPVAGYIPESYNGVCNLFRDGVTVKTATWSKQIPPINGACGPESELTNPLTSARKFARISSTSREDYRLAGGKEPVGEDGNVHWADVIRALYQAAWNSPRNQLISARAIADKKRGIIR
;
A
#
# COMPACT_ATOMS: atom_id res chain seq x y z
N MET A 1 -54.37 -6.48 -61.36
CA MET A 1 -53.20 -6.43 -60.45
C MET A 1 -53.25 -5.12 -59.70
N LEU A 2 -53.49 -5.14 -58.38
CA LEU A 2 -53.01 -4.13 -57.44
C LEU A 2 -53.17 -4.72 -56.04
N ARG A 3 -52.05 -4.98 -55.37
CA ARG A 3 -51.99 -5.56 -54.02
C ARG A 3 -52.23 -4.45 -52.99
N CYS A 4 -53.17 -4.69 -52.09
CA CYS A 4 -53.45 -3.86 -50.93
C CYS A 4 -52.52 -4.30 -49.77
N SER A 5 -51.59 -3.44 -49.37
CA SER A 5 -50.70 -3.69 -48.22
C SER A 5 -51.29 -3.04 -46.97
N ILE A 6 -51.56 -3.88 -45.97
CA ILE A 6 -51.97 -3.50 -44.62
C ILE A 6 -50.74 -2.96 -43.88
N VAL A 7 -50.80 -1.71 -43.42
CA VAL A 7 -49.82 -1.12 -42.50
C VAL A 7 -50.21 -1.52 -41.07
N ALA A 8 -49.41 -2.38 -40.45
CA ALA A 8 -49.53 -2.72 -39.04
C ALA A 8 -48.91 -1.59 -38.19
N LEU A 9 -49.74 -0.90 -37.42
CA LEU A 9 -49.35 0.10 -36.44
C LEU A 9 -48.92 -0.61 -35.15
N THR A 10 -47.61 -0.77 -34.92
CA THR A 10 -47.08 -1.27 -33.65
C THR A 10 -47.10 -0.16 -32.61
N ILE A 11 -48.00 -0.24 -31.64
CA ILE A 11 -47.98 0.56 -30.42
C ILE A 11 -46.91 -0.04 -29.50
N SER A 12 -45.73 0.56 -29.45
CA SER A 12 -44.71 0.25 -28.46
C SER A 12 -45.09 0.87 -27.12
N VAL A 13 -45.66 0.08 -26.22
CA VAL A 13 -45.76 0.44 -24.80
C VAL A 13 -44.35 0.41 -24.24
N GLY A 14 -43.74 1.58 -24.11
CA GLY A 14 -42.49 1.75 -23.38
C GLY A 14 -42.73 1.41 -21.92
N VAL A 15 -42.35 0.19 -21.50
CA VAL A 15 -42.16 -0.11 -20.09
C VAL A 15 -41.00 0.76 -19.65
N ALA A 16 -41.30 1.82 -18.91
CA ALA A 16 -40.30 2.56 -18.17
C ALA A 16 -39.63 1.56 -17.22
N VAL A 17 -38.43 1.12 -17.58
CA VAL A 17 -37.57 0.38 -16.67
C VAL A 17 -37.20 1.37 -15.57
N SER A 18 -37.90 1.26 -14.44
CA SER A 18 -37.51 1.95 -13.22
C SER A 18 -36.02 1.72 -12.96
N PRO A 19 -35.25 2.75 -12.59
CA PRO A 19 -33.88 2.55 -12.17
C PRO A 19 -33.91 1.54 -11.03
N ALA A 20 -33.06 0.52 -11.15
CA ALA A 20 -32.96 -0.59 -10.22
C ALA A 20 -33.19 -0.13 -8.78
N ALA A 21 -34.26 -0.65 -8.16
CA ALA A 21 -34.40 -0.62 -6.72
C ALA A 21 -33.07 -1.11 -6.15
N ALA A 22 -32.36 -0.24 -5.42
CA ALA A 22 -31.22 -0.64 -4.62
C ALA A 22 -31.66 -1.88 -3.86
N GLN A 23 -31.03 -3.02 -4.13
CA GLN A 23 -31.48 -4.30 -3.59
C GLN A 23 -31.64 -4.14 -2.06
N GLU A 24 -32.86 -4.25 -1.56
CA GLU A 24 -33.14 -4.06 -0.13
C GLU A 24 -32.52 -5.25 0.61
N TRP A 25 -31.35 -5.04 1.18
CA TRP A 25 -30.71 -5.93 2.14
C TRP A 25 -30.56 -5.22 3.48
N GLY A 26 -30.43 -5.96 4.57
CA GLY A 26 -30.43 -5.42 5.93
C GLY A 26 -29.48 -4.24 6.10
N CYS A 27 -29.90 -3.23 6.85
CA CYS A 27 -29.23 -1.93 6.87
C CYS A 27 -27.78 -1.99 7.36
N TYR A 28 -27.52 -2.91 8.28
CA TYR A 28 -26.20 -3.14 8.88
C TYR A 28 -25.50 -4.38 8.31
N ASP A 29 -26.16 -5.12 7.41
CA ASP A 29 -25.62 -6.35 6.87
C ASP A 29 -24.63 -6.07 5.73
N PRO A 30 -23.60 -6.93 5.57
CA PRO A 30 -22.82 -6.96 4.35
C PRO A 30 -23.73 -7.16 3.14
N LYS A 31 -23.34 -6.58 2.00
CA LYS A 31 -24.04 -6.76 0.73
C LYS A 31 -24.23 -8.26 0.42
N PRO A 32 -25.44 -8.72 0.05
CA PRO A 32 -25.69 -10.12 -0.28
C PRO A 32 -24.70 -10.65 -1.32
N GLY A 33 -24.18 -11.86 -1.08
CA GLY A 33 -23.13 -12.47 -1.90
C GLY A 33 -21.71 -12.03 -1.55
N HIS A 34 -21.54 -11.06 -0.64
CA HIS A 34 -20.25 -10.53 -0.20
C HIS A 34 -20.11 -10.54 1.34
N PRO A 35 -18.87 -10.49 1.86
CA PRO A 35 -17.63 -10.73 1.13
C PRO A 35 -17.50 -12.21 0.69
N THR A 36 -16.94 -12.42 -0.49
CA THR A 36 -16.38 -13.72 -0.89
C THR A 36 -15.14 -14.06 -0.05
N VAL A 37 -14.67 -15.31 -0.14
CA VAL A 37 -13.45 -15.74 0.56
C VAL A 37 -12.23 -14.89 0.16
N ASP A 38 -12.09 -14.59 -1.13
CA ASP A 38 -10.96 -13.81 -1.63
C ASP A 38 -11.07 -12.33 -1.24
N GLU A 39 -12.29 -11.78 -1.21
CA GLU A 39 -12.54 -10.42 -0.73
C GLU A 39 -12.21 -10.28 0.77
N LYS A 40 -12.54 -11.29 1.60
CA LYS A 40 -12.12 -11.32 3.01
C LYS A 40 -10.60 -11.26 3.11
N LYS A 41 -9.88 -12.12 2.38
CA LYS A 41 -8.41 -12.17 2.38
C LYS A 41 -7.80 -10.86 1.93
N ALA A 42 -8.34 -10.25 0.87
CA ALA A 42 -7.91 -8.95 0.37
C ALA A 42 -8.09 -7.87 1.45
N PHE A 43 -9.28 -7.81 2.07
CA PHE A 43 -9.55 -6.85 3.14
C PHE A 43 -8.63 -7.05 4.34
N ILE A 44 -8.43 -8.29 4.80
CA ILE A 44 -7.51 -8.63 5.90
C ILE A 44 -6.10 -8.13 5.59
N SER A 45 -5.60 -8.35 4.37
CA SER A 45 -4.30 -7.88 3.93
C SER A 45 -4.19 -6.35 3.98
N SER A 46 -5.15 -5.64 3.36
CA SER A 46 -5.16 -4.18 3.29
C SER A 46 -5.27 -3.53 4.67
N VAL A 47 -6.15 -4.03 5.53
CA VAL A 47 -6.35 -3.43 6.85
C VAL A 47 -5.24 -3.77 7.83
N SER A 48 -4.61 -4.94 7.70
CA SER A 48 -3.45 -5.30 8.51
C SER A 48 -2.31 -4.28 8.35
N GLN A 49 -2.06 -3.81 7.13
CA GLN A 49 -1.04 -2.80 6.87
C GLN A 49 -1.38 -1.44 7.49
N SER A 50 -2.65 -1.04 7.35
CA SER A 50 -3.17 0.20 7.91
C SER A 50 -3.11 0.18 9.44
N ALA A 51 -3.47 -0.95 10.06
CA ALA A 51 -3.48 -1.14 11.50
C ALA A 51 -2.07 -1.17 12.10
N ILE A 52 -1.08 -1.77 11.42
CA ILE A 52 0.33 -1.69 11.83
C ILE A 52 0.80 -0.23 11.88
N ARG A 53 0.45 0.58 10.87
CA ARG A 53 0.76 2.03 10.88
C ARG A 53 0.04 2.75 12.02
N GLY A 54 -1.23 2.42 12.25
CA GLY A 54 -2.02 2.97 13.37
C GLY A 54 -1.37 2.69 14.73
N GLU A 55 -0.86 1.46 14.93
CA GLU A 55 -0.11 1.10 16.14
C GLU A 55 1.21 1.87 16.25
N GLN A 56 1.98 1.95 15.17
CA GLN A 56 3.25 2.67 15.17
C GLN A 56 3.09 4.17 15.47
N GLN A 57 2.01 4.78 14.98
CA GLN A 57 1.77 6.22 15.11
C GLN A 57 1.06 6.59 16.40
N HIS A 58 0.10 5.78 16.85
CA HIS A 58 -0.81 6.14 17.93
C HIS A 58 -0.76 5.17 19.12
N GLY A 59 -0.05 4.04 18.99
CA GLY A 59 0.19 3.10 20.08
C GLY A 59 -0.99 2.21 20.45
N VAL A 60 -2.03 2.14 19.63
CA VAL A 60 -3.14 1.18 19.78
C VAL A 60 -2.74 -0.19 19.21
N PRO A 61 -3.26 -1.33 19.70
CA PRO A 61 -2.88 -2.63 19.18
C PRO A 61 -3.37 -2.84 17.73
N ALA A 62 -2.46 -3.11 16.78
CA ALA A 62 -2.80 -3.34 15.37
C ALA A 62 -3.77 -4.51 15.20
N ALA A 63 -3.59 -5.57 15.99
CA ALA A 63 -4.47 -6.73 15.97
C ALA A 63 -5.94 -6.34 16.23
N ALA A 64 -6.15 -5.49 17.24
CA ALA A 64 -7.49 -5.05 17.64
C ALA A 64 -8.10 -4.10 16.61
N ILE A 65 -7.34 -3.10 16.13
CA ILE A 65 -7.81 -2.17 15.10
C ILE A 65 -8.22 -2.90 13.82
N ALA A 66 -7.42 -3.86 13.37
CA ALA A 66 -7.75 -4.69 12.22
C ALA A 66 -9.04 -5.49 12.46
N ALA A 67 -9.15 -6.19 13.59
CA ALA A 67 -10.34 -6.98 13.92
C ALA A 67 -11.62 -6.12 14.02
N MET A 68 -11.55 -4.98 14.70
CA MET A 68 -12.67 -4.03 14.81
C MET A 68 -13.15 -3.61 13.43
N SER A 69 -12.23 -3.23 12.52
CA SER A 69 -12.63 -2.84 11.17
C SER A 69 -13.35 -3.97 10.40
N MET A 70 -12.95 -5.23 10.59
CA MET A 70 -13.58 -6.37 9.92
C MET A 70 -15.00 -6.57 10.43
N ILE A 71 -15.19 -6.46 11.74
CA ILE A 71 -16.49 -6.61 12.42
C ILE A 71 -17.45 -5.51 11.99
N GLU A 72 -17.04 -4.25 12.14
CA GLU A 72 -17.93 -3.11 11.94
C GLU A 72 -18.26 -2.87 10.47
N SER A 73 -17.39 -3.29 9.56
CA SER A 73 -17.56 -3.05 8.12
C SER A 73 -18.04 -4.27 7.35
N GLY A 74 -18.11 -5.45 7.96
CA GLY A 74 -18.35 -6.70 7.23
C GLY A 74 -17.26 -6.97 6.19
N TYR A 75 -15.99 -6.78 6.55
CA TYR A 75 -14.84 -6.77 5.63
C TYR A 75 -14.99 -5.79 4.46
N GLY A 76 -15.58 -4.62 4.72
CA GLY A 76 -15.74 -3.54 3.74
C GLY A 76 -17.04 -3.56 2.93
N TRP A 77 -17.97 -4.47 3.22
CA TRP A 77 -19.17 -4.70 2.41
C TRP A 77 -20.49 -4.22 3.01
N THR A 78 -20.46 -3.60 4.19
CA THR A 78 -21.62 -2.86 4.70
C THR A 78 -21.86 -1.59 3.89
N ARG A 79 -23.09 -1.06 3.90
CA ARG A 79 -23.45 0.17 3.17
C ARG A 79 -22.56 1.35 3.56
N ILE A 80 -22.28 1.52 4.85
CA ILE A 80 -21.42 2.61 5.32
C ILE A 80 -19.95 2.45 4.89
N ALA A 81 -19.47 1.21 4.76
CA ALA A 81 -18.11 0.96 4.27
C ALA A 81 -18.01 1.26 2.77
N LEU A 82 -19.00 0.86 1.98
CA LEU A 82 -19.04 1.08 0.53
C LEU A 82 -19.22 2.56 0.17
N GLU A 83 -20.20 3.22 0.79
CA GLU A 83 -20.63 4.57 0.40
C GLU A 83 -19.85 5.69 1.11
N ALA A 84 -19.33 5.40 2.32
CA ALA A 84 -18.66 6.40 3.15
C ALA A 84 -17.21 6.05 3.50
N GLN A 85 -16.69 4.92 3.01
CA GLN A 85 -15.36 4.41 3.39
C GLN A 85 -15.22 4.30 4.93
N ASN A 86 -16.34 4.09 5.63
CA ASN A 86 -16.39 4.05 7.09
C ASN A 86 -16.38 2.60 7.58
N TYR A 87 -15.19 2.14 7.95
CA TYR A 87 -14.97 0.74 8.33
C TYR A 87 -15.17 0.46 9.82
N PHE A 88 -15.57 1.46 10.61
CA PHE A 88 -15.66 1.36 12.06
C PHE A 88 -17.05 1.74 12.59
N GLY A 89 -17.99 2.09 11.73
CA GLY A 89 -19.26 2.68 12.17
C GLY A 89 -19.08 4.02 12.90
N TRP A 90 -18.01 4.76 12.62
CA TRP A 90 -17.66 5.95 13.40
C TRP A 90 -18.68 7.07 13.18
N LYS A 91 -19.40 7.44 14.23
CA LYS A 91 -20.49 8.40 14.19
C LYS A 91 -20.00 9.83 13.96
N TYR A 92 -20.80 10.61 13.25
CA TYR A 92 -20.57 12.03 13.03
C TYR A 92 -21.29 12.87 14.09
N TYR A 93 -20.52 13.58 14.92
CA TYR A 93 -21.06 14.49 15.95
C TYR A 93 -20.83 15.97 15.62
N GLY A 94 -20.30 16.27 14.43
CA GLY A 94 -20.03 17.64 13.96
C GLY A 94 -18.65 17.78 13.30
N PRO A 95 -18.39 18.91 12.60
CA PRO A 95 -17.16 19.12 11.84
C PRO A 95 -15.88 19.01 12.68
N ALA A 96 -15.90 19.50 13.93
CA ALA A 96 -14.74 19.42 14.81
C ALA A 96 -14.41 17.96 15.21
N ALA A 97 -15.44 17.16 15.55
CA ALA A 97 -15.27 15.76 15.92
C ALA A 97 -14.78 14.91 14.72
N ALA A 98 -15.27 15.22 13.52
CA ALA A 98 -14.90 14.59 12.25
C ALA A 98 -13.62 15.17 11.62
N GLU A 99 -13.03 16.20 12.24
CA GLU A 99 -11.84 16.91 11.76
C GLU A 99 -11.98 17.39 10.31
N GLY A 100 -13.09 18.09 10.04
CA GLY A 100 -13.39 18.68 8.74
C GLY A 100 -13.90 17.71 7.69
N ARG A 101 -14.03 16.42 7.98
CA ARG A 101 -14.61 15.44 7.06
C ARG A 101 -16.12 15.64 6.89
N ASP A 102 -16.60 15.22 5.73
CA ASP A 102 -18.03 15.16 5.42
C ASP A 102 -18.75 14.07 6.24
N GLN A 103 -20.07 14.10 6.19
CA GLN A 103 -20.93 13.07 6.76
C GLN A 103 -21.61 12.24 5.66
N TYR A 104 -21.97 11.02 6.00
CA TYR A 104 -22.89 10.16 5.27
C TYR A 104 -24.10 9.85 6.16
N THR A 105 -25.31 9.87 5.59
CA THR A 105 -26.55 9.54 6.31
C THR A 105 -27.02 8.16 5.89
N LEU A 106 -27.09 7.22 6.83
CA LEU A 106 -27.59 5.87 6.60
C LEU A 106 -29.13 5.88 6.64
N THR A 107 -29.76 5.97 5.47
CA THR A 107 -31.22 6.18 5.35
C THR A 107 -32.09 4.99 5.72
N CYS A 108 -31.54 3.78 5.67
CA CYS A 108 -32.25 2.54 6.06
C CYS A 108 -32.25 2.29 7.58
N GLN A 109 -31.57 3.14 8.36
CA GLN A 109 -31.41 2.95 9.80
C GLN A 109 -32.77 3.11 10.50
N PRO A 110 -33.16 2.18 11.41
CA PRO A 110 -34.41 2.28 12.13
C PRO A 110 -34.50 3.59 12.95
N PRO A 111 -35.67 4.25 13.02
CA PRO A 111 -35.84 5.53 13.72
C PRO A 111 -35.43 5.51 15.21
N GLU A 112 -35.47 4.35 15.86
CA GLU A 112 -35.05 4.14 17.24
C GLU A 112 -33.53 4.26 17.45
N ASP A 113 -32.70 4.14 16.41
CA ASP A 113 -31.28 4.46 16.46
C ASP A 113 -31.10 5.94 16.09
N ILE A 114 -31.00 6.78 17.14
CA ILE A 114 -31.19 8.24 17.08
C ILE A 114 -30.06 8.98 16.32
N ASN A 115 -28.95 8.30 15.97
CA ASN A 115 -27.86 8.93 15.22
C ASN A 115 -27.49 8.14 13.95
N ASN A 116 -28.10 8.46 12.82
CA ASN A 116 -27.83 7.81 11.54
C ASN A 116 -26.73 8.48 10.71
N LYS A 117 -25.96 9.40 11.31
CA LYS A 117 -24.88 10.13 10.64
C LYS A 117 -23.52 9.53 10.97
N TYR A 118 -22.77 9.26 9.93
CA TYR A 118 -21.46 8.62 9.98
C TYR A 118 -20.41 9.50 9.31
N VAL A 119 -19.17 9.45 9.78
CA VAL A 119 -18.06 10.16 9.13
C VAL A 119 -17.82 9.55 7.75
N LYS A 120 -17.66 10.38 6.72
CA LYS A 120 -17.21 9.97 5.40
C LYS A 120 -15.69 10.12 5.31
N PHE A 121 -15.00 9.00 5.14
CA PHE A 121 -13.54 8.95 5.02
C PHE A 121 -13.11 8.97 3.56
N LEU A 122 -11.84 9.31 3.33
CA LEU A 122 -11.25 9.27 1.99
C LEU A 122 -11.01 7.82 1.52
N ASN A 123 -10.59 6.95 2.45
CA ASN A 123 -10.26 5.55 2.21
C ASN A 123 -10.01 4.83 3.55
N LEU A 124 -9.67 3.54 3.49
CA LEU A 124 -9.35 2.69 4.64
C LEU A 124 -8.24 3.25 5.53
N ASP A 125 -7.16 3.77 4.93
CA ASP A 125 -6.04 4.34 5.68
C ASP A 125 -6.44 5.56 6.49
N ASP A 126 -7.25 6.44 5.89
CA ASP A 126 -7.79 7.62 6.55
C ASP A 126 -8.68 7.24 7.74
N ALA A 127 -9.56 6.24 7.56
CA ALA A 127 -10.43 5.72 8.60
C ALA A 127 -9.63 5.12 9.77
N VAL A 128 -8.67 4.23 9.47
CA VAL A 128 -7.82 3.58 10.47
C VAL A 128 -7.00 4.60 11.24
N ASN A 129 -6.37 5.55 10.55
CA ASN A 129 -5.56 6.59 11.18
C ASN A 129 -6.37 7.47 12.14
N LEU A 130 -7.56 7.92 11.72
CA LEU A 130 -8.41 8.73 12.59
C LEU A 130 -8.86 7.93 13.82
N VAL A 131 -9.40 6.73 13.62
CA VAL A 131 -9.95 5.91 14.71
C VAL A 131 -8.85 5.50 15.69
N ALA A 132 -7.69 5.04 15.21
CA ALA A 132 -6.54 4.71 16.04
C ALA A 132 -6.13 5.88 16.94
N ARG A 133 -6.00 7.09 16.36
CA ARG A 133 -5.69 8.30 17.12
C ARG A 133 -6.79 8.65 18.12
N LYS A 134 -8.07 8.56 17.75
CA LYS A 134 -9.18 8.83 18.68
C LYS A 134 -9.16 7.87 19.86
N LEU A 135 -8.92 6.58 19.64
CA LEU A 135 -8.78 5.58 20.70
C LEU A 135 -7.53 5.81 21.57
N ALA A 136 -6.48 6.40 21.01
CA ALA A 136 -5.29 6.78 21.78
C ALA A 136 -5.45 8.08 22.60
N THR A 137 -6.35 8.98 22.20
CA THR A 137 -6.36 10.36 22.73
C THR A 137 -7.64 10.76 23.44
N LEU A 138 -8.80 10.18 23.11
CA LEU A 138 -10.05 10.52 23.76
C LEU A 138 -10.05 10.05 25.23
N PRO A 139 -10.57 10.86 26.17
CA PRO A 139 -10.59 10.52 27.59
C PRO A 139 -11.19 9.15 27.90
N ALA A 140 -12.16 8.70 27.10
CA ALA A 140 -12.83 7.41 27.28
C ALA A 140 -11.94 6.18 27.03
N TYR A 141 -10.83 6.31 26.30
CA TYR A 141 -10.02 5.17 25.84
C TYR A 141 -8.51 5.35 26.09
N LYS A 142 -8.09 6.58 26.37
CA LYS A 142 -6.68 6.95 26.51
C LYS A 142 -5.96 6.13 27.58
N SER A 143 -6.59 5.90 28.73
CA SER A 143 -5.99 5.13 29.84
C SER A 143 -5.65 3.71 29.43
N ASP A 144 -6.55 3.04 28.71
CA ASP A 144 -6.33 1.66 28.26
C ASP A 144 -5.22 1.58 27.22
N THR A 145 -5.18 2.55 26.29
CA THR A 145 -4.08 2.66 25.30
C THR A 145 -2.73 2.89 25.97
N GLN A 146 -2.66 3.77 26.98
CA GLN A 146 -1.43 3.97 27.75
C GLN A 146 -1.03 2.69 28.51
N TYR A 147 -1.99 2.03 29.15
CA TYR A 147 -1.74 0.77 29.86
C TYR A 147 -1.21 -0.32 28.92
N TYR A 148 -1.74 -0.42 27.69
CA TYR A 148 -1.23 -1.32 26.67
C TYR A 148 0.24 -1.03 26.36
N GLN A 149 0.57 0.24 26.04
CA GLN A 149 1.95 0.65 25.72
C GLN A 149 2.92 0.33 26.86
N GLU A 150 2.56 0.67 28.10
CA GLU A 150 3.37 0.41 29.29
C GLU A 150 3.53 -1.09 29.56
N SER A 151 2.49 -1.89 29.32
CA SER A 151 2.54 -3.34 29.48
C SER A 151 3.47 -3.96 28.46
N ARG A 152 3.39 -3.55 27.19
CA ARG A 152 4.31 -4.00 26.13
C ARG A 152 5.75 -3.59 26.43
N ALA A 153 5.99 -2.38 26.91
CA ALA A 153 7.32 -1.90 27.31
C ALA A 153 7.92 -2.71 28.47
N ARG A 154 7.08 -3.22 29.38
CA ARG A 154 7.50 -4.11 30.49
C ARG A 154 7.64 -5.58 30.09
N GLY A 155 7.47 -5.91 28.80
CA GLY A 155 7.61 -7.28 28.30
C GLY A 155 6.39 -8.17 28.56
N VAL A 156 5.22 -7.61 28.87
CA VAL A 156 3.97 -8.38 28.91
C VAL A 156 3.70 -8.96 27.53
N ASP A 157 3.35 -10.25 27.49
CA ASP A 157 2.99 -10.97 26.27
C ASP A 157 1.95 -10.20 25.43
N ASN A 158 2.11 -10.27 24.10
CA ASN A 158 1.34 -9.45 23.17
C ASN A 158 -0.15 -9.81 23.18
N VAL A 159 -0.46 -11.11 23.26
CA VAL A 159 -1.84 -11.60 23.31
C VAL A 159 -2.50 -11.07 24.57
N THR A 160 -1.82 -11.19 25.71
CA THR A 160 -2.30 -10.71 27.01
C THR A 160 -2.55 -9.20 27.00
N ALA A 161 -1.55 -8.40 26.61
CA ALA A 161 -1.65 -6.94 26.60
C ALA A 161 -2.76 -6.44 25.66
N THR A 162 -2.87 -7.04 24.46
CA THR A 162 -3.90 -6.70 23.48
C THR A 162 -5.30 -7.04 24.00
N ASN A 163 -5.47 -8.22 24.60
CA ASN A 163 -6.77 -8.64 25.13
C ASN A 163 -7.22 -7.79 26.32
N THR A 164 -6.29 -7.34 27.16
CA THR A 164 -6.60 -6.37 28.22
C THR A 164 -7.07 -5.05 27.63
N TRP A 165 -6.37 -4.54 26.61
CA TRP A 165 -6.77 -3.31 25.91
C TRP A 165 -8.18 -3.41 25.31
N VAL A 166 -8.47 -4.50 24.59
CA VAL A 166 -9.81 -4.73 24.00
C VAL A 166 -10.90 -4.75 25.07
N SER A 167 -10.62 -5.36 26.22
CA SER A 167 -11.56 -5.42 27.34
C SER A 167 -11.81 -4.04 27.95
N GLY A 168 -10.76 -3.23 28.07
CA GLY A 168 -10.82 -1.87 28.61
C GLY A 168 -11.63 -0.93 27.73
N ILE A 169 -11.35 -0.92 26.42
CA ILE A 169 -12.04 0.01 25.51
C ILE A 169 -13.49 -0.39 25.21
N ALA A 170 -13.87 -1.65 25.41
CA ALA A 170 -15.18 -2.17 25.00
C ALA A 170 -16.34 -1.38 25.62
N ASN A 171 -16.17 -0.88 26.85
CA ASN A 171 -17.04 0.12 27.45
C ASN A 171 -16.26 1.45 27.51
N PRO A 172 -16.68 2.52 26.81
CA PRO A 172 -18.01 2.76 26.24
C PRO A 172 -18.13 2.48 24.73
N TYR A 173 -17.17 1.81 24.09
CA TYR A 173 -17.19 1.64 22.63
C TYR A 173 -18.45 0.93 22.11
N ASN A 174 -18.93 -0.10 22.81
CA ASN A 174 -20.09 -0.88 22.43
C ASN A 174 -21.07 -1.03 23.61
N TRP A 175 -22.36 -1.02 23.30
CA TRP A 175 -23.43 -1.17 24.29
C TRP A 175 -23.54 -2.59 24.90
N LYS A 176 -22.89 -3.58 24.29
CA LYS A 176 -22.67 -4.94 24.84
C LYS A 176 -21.17 -5.21 24.95
N PRO A 177 -20.47 -4.60 25.93
CA PRO A 177 -19.00 -4.58 25.96
C PRO A 177 -18.38 -5.98 26.07
N GLU A 178 -18.94 -6.89 26.86
CA GLU A 178 -18.40 -8.25 27.04
C GLU A 178 -18.52 -9.09 25.77
N LEU A 179 -19.68 -9.01 25.11
CA LEU A 179 -19.90 -9.68 23.83
C LEU A 179 -18.98 -9.10 22.76
N TYR A 180 -18.84 -7.77 22.72
CA TYR A 180 -17.98 -7.09 21.76
C TYR A 180 -16.53 -7.52 21.92
N ALA A 181 -16.00 -7.46 23.15
CA ALA A 181 -14.63 -7.89 23.46
C ALA A 181 -14.41 -9.34 23.05
N THR A 182 -15.38 -10.24 23.33
CA THR A 182 -15.32 -11.64 22.91
C THR A 182 -15.27 -11.78 21.39
N THR A 183 -16.13 -11.07 20.65
CA THR A 183 -16.13 -11.10 19.18
C THR A 183 -14.83 -10.57 18.60
N VAL A 184 -14.30 -9.45 19.11
CA VAL A 184 -13.01 -8.89 18.67
C VAL A 184 -11.88 -9.91 18.88
N ARG A 185 -11.82 -10.57 20.06
CA ARG A 185 -10.83 -11.63 20.32
C ARG A 185 -10.93 -12.78 19.33
N ARG A 186 -12.14 -13.23 18.99
CA ARG A 186 -12.33 -14.31 18.01
C ARG A 186 -11.80 -13.96 16.62
N PHE A 187 -12.00 -12.72 16.18
CA PHE A 187 -11.44 -12.22 14.92
C PHE A 187 -9.91 -12.08 14.99
N MET A 188 -9.37 -11.61 16.11
CA MET A 188 -7.91 -11.57 16.31
C MET A 188 -7.28 -12.97 16.31
N ASN A 189 -7.97 -13.96 16.84
CA ASN A 189 -7.51 -15.34 16.86
C ASN A 189 -7.48 -15.97 15.46
N ASN A 190 -8.50 -15.72 14.64
CA ASN A 190 -8.55 -16.16 13.25
C ASN A 190 -9.43 -15.20 12.41
N PRO A 191 -8.83 -14.34 11.58
CA PRO A 191 -9.57 -13.33 10.84
C PRO A 191 -10.30 -13.88 9.61
N GLU A 192 -10.01 -15.11 9.16
CA GLU A 192 -10.78 -15.72 8.06
C GLU A 192 -11.98 -16.51 8.60
N ASN A 193 -11.80 -17.17 9.75
CA ASN A 193 -12.80 -17.99 10.43
C ASN A 193 -12.78 -17.75 11.95
N PRO A 194 -13.46 -16.69 12.46
CA PRO A 194 -13.38 -16.26 13.86
C PRO A 194 -13.65 -17.36 14.90
N SER A 195 -12.70 -17.57 15.79
CA SER A 195 -12.59 -18.76 16.64
C SER A 195 -12.09 -18.44 18.06
N GLU A 196 -12.46 -19.25 19.05
CA GLU A 196 -11.93 -19.14 20.42
C GLU A 196 -10.44 -19.50 20.52
N THR A 197 -9.94 -20.30 19.58
CA THR A 197 -8.54 -20.75 19.53
C THR A 197 -7.72 -19.85 18.61
N VAL A 198 -6.56 -19.41 19.10
CA VAL A 198 -5.56 -18.65 18.32
C VAL A 198 -5.04 -19.54 17.18
N SER A 199 -5.24 -19.10 15.93
CA SER A 199 -4.68 -19.78 14.76
C SER A 199 -3.16 -19.65 14.76
N PRO A 200 -2.38 -20.73 14.58
CA PRO A 200 -0.93 -20.64 14.49
C PRO A 200 -0.47 -19.85 13.27
N GLU A 201 -1.21 -19.91 12.15
CA GLU A 201 -0.80 -19.24 10.91
C GLU A 201 -1.49 -17.91 10.66
N LEU A 202 -2.76 -17.74 11.10
CA LEU A 202 -3.59 -16.64 10.61
C LEU A 202 -3.85 -15.54 11.64
N ASN A 203 -3.54 -15.74 12.92
CA ASN A 203 -3.88 -14.77 13.97
C ASN A 203 -3.36 -13.35 13.69
N LEU A 204 -4.07 -12.34 14.18
CA LEU A 204 -3.72 -10.94 14.02
C LEU A 204 -2.73 -10.43 15.07
N TYR A 205 -2.49 -11.15 16.18
CA TYR A 205 -1.52 -10.72 17.19
C TYR A 205 -0.10 -10.57 16.61
N ARG A 206 0.25 -11.35 15.59
CA ARG A 206 1.51 -11.18 14.84
C ARG A 206 1.68 -9.81 14.19
N LEU A 207 0.60 -9.03 14.00
CA LEU A 207 0.69 -7.66 13.49
C LEU A 207 1.43 -6.76 14.47
N SER A 208 1.15 -6.89 15.77
CA SER A 208 1.82 -6.13 16.83
C SER A 208 3.21 -6.68 17.16
N GLU A 209 3.48 -7.96 16.87
CA GLU A 209 4.87 -8.46 16.84
C GLU A 209 5.66 -7.91 15.65
N ARG A 210 5.03 -7.73 14.48
CA ARG A 210 5.66 -7.06 13.34
C ARG A 210 5.84 -5.58 13.63
N ALA A 211 4.90 -4.93 14.32
CA ALA A 211 5.11 -3.58 14.87
C ALA A 211 6.30 -3.55 15.85
N GLY A 212 6.47 -4.60 16.68
CA GLY A 212 7.61 -4.77 17.60
C GLY A 212 8.94 -5.16 16.94
N ARG A 213 8.95 -5.92 15.84
CA ARG A 213 10.16 -6.23 15.03
C ARG A 213 10.50 -5.09 14.06
N HIS A 214 9.57 -4.16 13.85
CA HIS A 214 9.79 -2.85 13.24
C HIS A 214 9.93 -1.73 14.27
N ALA A 215 10.05 -2.06 15.58
CA ALA A 215 10.43 -1.12 16.62
C ALA A 215 11.93 -0.77 16.60
N ASP A 216 12.57 -0.89 15.43
CA ASP A 216 13.73 -0.08 15.11
C ASP A 216 13.23 1.31 14.68
N ALA A 217 12.86 2.05 15.73
CA ALA A 217 12.56 3.48 15.80
C ALA A 217 11.24 3.95 15.16
N GLY A 218 10.38 4.50 16.02
CA GLY A 218 9.47 5.58 15.70
C GLY A 218 10.22 6.78 15.16
N ILE A 219 10.63 6.70 13.90
CA ILE A 219 11.10 7.84 13.15
C ILE A 219 9.87 8.46 12.53
N THR A 220 9.29 9.44 13.21
CA THR A 220 8.51 10.44 12.48
C THR A 220 9.46 11.04 11.43
N SER A 221 8.95 11.44 10.27
CA SER A 221 9.79 12.09 9.25
C SER A 221 10.56 13.32 9.79
N GLU A 222 10.13 13.87 10.93
CA GLU A 222 10.75 15.02 11.58
C GLU A 222 12.00 14.66 12.41
N ASP A 223 12.13 13.40 12.86
CA ASP A 223 13.23 12.92 13.71
C ASP A 223 14.33 12.17 12.93
N LEU A 224 14.13 11.87 11.64
CA LEU A 224 15.13 11.18 10.84
C LEU A 224 16.31 12.11 10.52
N PRO A 225 17.55 11.81 10.96
CA PRO A 225 18.69 12.67 10.68
C PRO A 225 18.86 12.89 9.18
N GLY A 226 18.87 14.17 8.78
CA GLY A 226 19.04 14.57 7.39
C GLY A 226 17.79 14.48 6.51
N TYR A 227 16.62 14.04 7.00
CA TYR A 227 15.42 13.98 6.15
C TYR A 227 15.01 15.34 5.58
N LYS A 228 14.95 16.40 6.40
CA LYS A 228 14.66 17.76 5.91
C LYS A 228 15.66 18.21 4.83
N TYR A 229 16.92 17.77 4.94
CA TYR A 229 17.94 18.02 3.93
C TYR A 229 17.70 17.20 2.66
N ALA A 230 17.31 15.93 2.77
CA ALA A 230 16.93 15.12 1.62
C ALA A 230 15.70 15.70 0.89
N VAL A 231 14.70 16.20 1.62
CA VAL A 231 13.51 16.88 1.04
C VAL A 231 13.90 18.10 0.22
N SER A 232 14.89 18.88 0.64
CA SER A 232 15.33 20.06 -0.13
C SER A 232 16.13 19.73 -1.39
N LYS A 233 16.63 18.48 -1.51
CA LYS A 233 17.46 18.02 -2.64
C LYS A 233 16.69 17.17 -3.65
N VAL A 234 15.73 16.38 -3.17
CA VAL A 234 14.98 15.44 -4.01
C VAL A 234 13.95 16.20 -4.84
N LYS A 235 14.05 16.05 -6.16
CA LYS A 235 13.05 16.51 -7.12
C LYS A 235 12.61 15.30 -7.93
N ALA A 236 11.47 14.72 -7.56
CA ALA A 236 10.94 13.54 -8.24
C ALA A 236 10.65 13.85 -9.71
N TRP A 237 10.72 12.83 -10.55
CA TRP A 237 10.34 12.93 -11.96
C TRP A 237 8.89 13.40 -12.12
N SER A 238 8.65 14.32 -13.08
CA SER A 238 7.39 15.05 -13.24
C SER A 238 6.73 14.84 -14.60
N GLY A 239 6.80 13.63 -15.19
CA GLY A 239 6.20 13.37 -16.50
C GLY A 239 4.72 13.02 -16.44
N SER A 240 4.15 12.76 -17.63
CA SER A 240 2.72 12.52 -17.82
C SER A 240 2.38 11.04 -17.63
N CYS A 241 1.47 10.75 -16.71
CA CYS A 241 0.97 9.40 -16.45
C CYS A 241 -0.56 9.39 -16.42
N GLY A 242 -1.16 8.29 -16.88
CA GLY A 242 -2.59 8.03 -16.76
C GLY A 242 -3.01 7.62 -15.34
N ASP A 243 -4.24 7.15 -15.24
CA ASP A 243 -4.83 6.68 -13.98
C ASP A 243 -4.15 5.41 -13.45
N PRO A 244 -4.25 5.14 -12.13
CA PRO A 244 -3.74 3.90 -11.55
C PRO A 244 -4.42 2.65 -12.11
N ILE A 245 -3.62 1.61 -12.34
CA ILE A 245 -4.01 0.25 -12.74
C ILE A 245 -3.65 -0.64 -11.55
N LEU A 246 -4.66 -1.06 -10.78
CA LEU A 246 -4.47 -1.77 -9.51
C LEU A 246 -4.39 -3.29 -9.67
N ASP A 247 -4.69 -3.82 -10.84
CA ASP A 247 -4.73 -5.24 -11.18
C ASP A 247 -3.62 -5.63 -12.19
N TYR A 248 -2.59 -4.78 -12.32
CA TYR A 248 -1.46 -5.08 -13.20
C TYR A 248 -0.75 -6.34 -12.73
N THR A 249 -0.62 -7.34 -13.62
CA THR A 249 -0.09 -8.66 -13.28
C THR A 249 1.25 -8.57 -12.54
N ARG A 250 1.37 -9.31 -11.43
CA ARG A 250 2.53 -9.36 -10.51
C ARG A 250 2.72 -8.09 -9.66
N TRP A 251 1.86 -7.09 -9.81
CA TRP A 251 1.83 -5.80 -9.11
C TRP A 251 0.45 -5.44 -8.58
N GLU A 252 -0.37 -6.44 -8.27
CA GLU A 252 -1.73 -6.29 -7.79
C GLU A 252 -1.77 -5.51 -6.46
N GLY A 253 -2.67 -4.54 -6.36
CA GLY A 253 -2.80 -3.62 -5.23
C GLY A 253 -1.82 -2.44 -5.23
N PHE A 254 -0.88 -2.35 -6.17
CA PHE A 254 0.02 -1.21 -6.31
C PHE A 254 -0.50 -0.24 -7.39
N PRO A 255 -0.36 1.08 -7.20
CA PRO A 255 -0.86 2.09 -8.15
C PRO A 255 0.06 2.24 -9.37
N VAL A 256 0.21 1.18 -10.15
CA VAL A 256 0.95 1.20 -11.42
C VAL A 256 0.25 2.16 -12.38
N ARG A 257 1.00 2.96 -13.11
CA ARG A 257 0.44 3.90 -14.09
C ARG A 257 1.12 3.73 -15.44
N LYS A 258 0.36 3.90 -16.52
CA LYS A 258 0.94 4.02 -17.86
C LYS A 258 1.46 5.44 -18.05
N CYS A 259 2.77 5.58 -18.22
CA CYS A 259 3.46 6.87 -18.28
C CYS A 259 4.11 7.08 -19.65
N ARG A 260 4.06 8.30 -20.16
CA ARG A 260 4.72 8.70 -21.41
C ARG A 260 6.15 9.11 -21.14
N VAL A 261 7.08 8.53 -21.89
CA VAL A 261 8.50 8.86 -21.85
C VAL A 261 8.96 9.23 -23.26
N SER A 262 9.58 10.40 -23.39
CA SER A 262 10.09 10.91 -24.67
C SER A 262 11.60 11.12 -24.58
N ASP A 263 12.34 10.42 -25.42
CA ASP A 263 13.77 10.62 -25.67
C ASP A 263 14.09 10.06 -27.07
N LEU A 264 15.27 10.31 -27.63
CA LEU A 264 15.69 9.81 -28.94
C LEU A 264 14.70 10.13 -30.10
N GLY A 265 13.91 11.19 -29.96
CA GLY A 265 12.88 11.56 -30.96
C GLY A 265 11.67 10.62 -31.00
N VAL A 266 11.51 9.71 -30.03
CA VAL A 266 10.39 8.77 -29.91
C VAL A 266 9.69 8.97 -28.57
N THR A 267 8.36 8.82 -28.57
CA THR A 267 7.57 8.75 -27.33
C THR A 267 7.01 7.34 -27.17
N VAL A 268 7.23 6.75 -25.99
CA VAL A 268 6.72 5.43 -25.63
C VAL A 268 5.83 5.52 -24.40
N GLU A 269 4.93 4.54 -24.27
CA GLU A 269 4.12 4.35 -23.07
C GLU A 269 4.68 3.16 -22.27
N THR A 270 4.99 3.40 -21.00
CA THR A 270 5.62 2.42 -20.12
C THR A 270 4.88 2.35 -18.80
N TYR A 271 4.61 1.14 -18.32
CA TYR A 271 3.99 0.90 -17.02
C TYR A 271 5.02 1.16 -15.92
N MET A 272 4.70 2.04 -14.99
CA MET A 272 5.61 2.52 -13.96
C MET A 272 4.95 2.58 -12.58
N LEU A 273 5.75 2.38 -11.55
CA LEU A 273 5.36 2.59 -10.16
C LEU A 273 6.32 3.61 -9.53
N ASN A 274 6.17 4.88 -9.92
CA ASN A 274 7.11 5.93 -9.52
C ASN A 274 6.83 6.43 -8.10
N ALA A 275 7.86 6.44 -7.26
CA ALA A 275 7.78 7.00 -5.92
C ALA A 275 7.73 8.54 -5.95
N ASP A 276 6.93 9.14 -5.06
CA ASP A 276 6.91 10.59 -4.87
C ASP A 276 8.17 11.10 -4.14
N SER A 277 8.36 12.42 -4.14
CA SER A 277 9.52 13.06 -3.50
C SER A 277 9.62 12.73 -2.02
N ARG A 278 8.49 12.62 -1.31
CA ARG A 278 8.46 12.29 0.12
C ARG A 278 9.02 10.89 0.37
N LYS A 279 8.58 9.88 -0.40
CA LYS A 279 9.07 8.49 -0.30
C LYS A 279 10.55 8.40 -0.63
N ILE A 280 11.00 9.03 -1.72
CA ILE A 280 12.42 9.03 -2.10
C ILE A 280 13.29 9.69 -1.02
N SER A 281 12.86 10.83 -0.47
CA SER A 281 13.57 11.49 0.63
C SER A 281 13.67 10.61 1.88
N LEU A 282 12.60 9.90 2.25
CA LEU A 282 12.62 8.93 3.35
C LEU A 282 13.61 7.80 3.06
N TRP A 283 13.54 7.20 1.86
CA TRP A 283 14.41 6.09 1.49
C TRP A 283 15.89 6.47 1.45
N ILE A 284 16.23 7.67 0.99
CA ILE A 284 17.62 8.16 0.97
C ILE A 284 18.11 8.43 2.39
N ALA A 285 17.32 9.10 3.22
CA ALA A 285 17.74 9.43 4.59
C ALA A 285 17.87 8.17 5.46
N THR A 286 16.95 7.22 5.31
CA THR A 286 17.03 5.91 6.00
C THR A 286 18.21 5.09 5.49
N ALA A 287 18.51 5.09 4.18
CA ALA A 287 19.69 4.41 3.64
C ALA A 287 21.00 4.93 4.23
N CYS A 288 21.14 6.24 4.43
CA CYS A 288 22.30 6.82 5.10
C CYS A 288 22.37 6.41 6.58
N LYS A 289 21.23 6.36 7.27
CA LYS A 289 21.16 5.83 8.64
C LYS A 289 21.59 4.36 8.69
N ASP A 290 21.08 3.53 7.79
CA ASP A 290 21.37 2.08 7.70
C ASP A 290 22.85 1.83 7.41
N ALA A 291 23.48 2.67 6.58
CA ALA A 291 24.91 2.61 6.34
C ALA A 291 25.74 3.05 7.57
N GLY A 292 25.15 3.74 8.55
CA GLY A 292 25.83 4.23 9.74
C GLY A 292 26.96 5.22 9.42
N VAL A 293 26.76 6.06 8.40
CA VAL A 293 27.76 7.05 7.97
C VAL A 293 28.01 8.10 9.04
N LEU A 294 29.21 8.65 9.08
CA LEU A 294 29.53 9.76 9.98
C LEU A 294 29.00 11.09 9.42
N ASN A 295 29.06 11.28 8.10
CA ASN A 295 28.56 12.49 7.45
C ASN A 295 27.26 12.23 6.68
N THR A 296 26.13 12.35 7.38
CA THR A 296 24.80 12.13 6.80
C THR A 296 24.50 13.04 5.60
N LYS A 297 24.92 14.30 5.61
CA LYS A 297 24.66 15.22 4.47
C LYS A 297 25.42 14.80 3.21
N ALA A 298 26.70 14.45 3.34
CA ALA A 298 27.50 13.96 2.22
C ALA A 298 26.93 12.65 1.64
N CYS A 299 26.47 11.73 2.50
CA CYS A 299 25.76 10.53 2.05
C CYS A 299 24.47 10.87 1.29
N ILE A 300 23.67 11.83 1.79
CA ILE A 300 22.44 12.24 1.12
C ILE A 300 22.75 12.85 -0.25
N ASP A 301 23.70 13.78 -0.35
CA ASP A 301 24.08 14.39 -1.63
C ASP A 301 24.57 13.32 -2.63
N HIS A 302 25.35 12.34 -2.16
CA HIS A 302 25.79 11.19 -2.96
C HIS A 302 24.61 10.34 -3.45
N LEU A 303 23.73 9.90 -2.55
CA LEU A 303 22.58 9.06 -2.93
C LEU A 303 21.57 9.80 -3.80
N VAL A 304 21.40 11.11 -3.63
CA VAL A 304 20.64 11.96 -4.56
C VAL A 304 21.27 11.93 -5.95
N ALA A 305 22.58 12.09 -6.06
CA ALA A 305 23.27 12.02 -7.35
C ALA A 305 23.15 10.63 -8.00
N VAL A 306 23.34 9.56 -7.22
CA VAL A 306 23.17 8.17 -7.69
C VAL A 306 21.74 7.91 -8.16
N THR A 307 20.74 8.27 -7.37
CA THR A 307 19.31 8.07 -7.71
C THR A 307 18.92 8.91 -8.93
N LYS A 308 19.44 10.13 -9.06
CA LYS A 308 19.24 10.97 -10.25
C LYS A 308 19.81 10.31 -11.50
N GLY A 309 21.06 9.85 -11.46
CA GLY A 309 21.70 9.20 -12.60
C GLY A 309 21.11 7.84 -12.94
N ALA A 310 20.62 7.10 -11.94
CA ALA A 310 20.06 5.77 -12.12
C ALA A 310 18.63 5.79 -12.66
N SER A 311 17.76 6.63 -12.09
CA SER A 311 16.31 6.58 -12.30
C SER A 311 15.67 7.93 -12.61
N SER A 312 16.44 8.96 -12.98
CA SER A 312 15.91 10.33 -13.08
C SER A 312 15.13 10.74 -11.82
N MET A 313 15.61 10.32 -10.66
CA MET A 313 14.99 10.58 -9.35
C MET A 313 13.58 9.97 -9.21
N GLY A 314 13.49 8.64 -9.31
CA GLY A 314 12.28 7.91 -8.90
C GLY A 314 11.56 7.12 -9.99
N ILE A 315 12.03 7.13 -11.23
CA ILE A 315 11.44 6.30 -12.30
C ILE A 315 11.70 4.82 -11.98
N PHE A 316 10.62 4.08 -11.78
CA PHE A 316 10.65 2.63 -11.58
C PHE A 316 9.75 1.94 -12.60
N PRO A 317 10.31 1.44 -13.72
CA PRO A 317 9.53 0.79 -14.77
C PRO A 317 9.11 -0.60 -14.33
N VAL A 318 7.81 -0.83 -14.27
CA VAL A 318 7.20 -2.14 -14.03
C VAL A 318 7.30 -2.99 -15.29
N ALA A 319 6.94 -2.42 -16.45
CA ALA A 319 7.11 -3.06 -17.75
C ALA A 319 7.07 -2.03 -18.88
N GLY A 320 7.97 -2.15 -19.85
CA GLY A 320 7.95 -1.33 -21.06
C GLY A 320 9.33 -0.88 -21.49
N TYR A 321 9.36 0.00 -22.49
CA TYR A 321 10.60 0.51 -23.06
C TYR A 321 10.96 1.88 -22.47
N ILE A 322 12.25 2.14 -22.31
CA ILE A 322 12.75 3.50 -22.07
C ILE A 322 13.84 3.79 -23.10
N PRO A 323 13.59 4.71 -24.05
CA PRO A 323 14.65 5.24 -24.90
C PRO A 323 15.62 6.05 -24.03
N GLU A 324 16.92 5.84 -24.21
CA GLU A 324 17.94 6.60 -23.47
C GLU A 324 19.00 7.16 -24.43
N SER A 325 19.10 8.49 -24.50
CA SER A 325 20.10 9.20 -25.29
C SER A 325 21.55 8.90 -24.90
N TYR A 326 21.79 8.56 -23.63
CA TYR A 326 23.12 8.22 -23.12
C TYR A 326 23.78 7.05 -23.87
N ASN A 327 23.00 6.04 -24.28
CA ASN A 327 23.51 4.87 -25.00
C ASN A 327 22.86 4.68 -26.38
N GLY A 328 21.94 5.57 -26.77
CA GLY A 328 21.32 5.57 -28.10
C GLY A 328 20.36 4.42 -28.36
N VAL A 329 19.86 3.74 -27.32
CA VAL A 329 19.03 2.54 -27.49
C VAL A 329 17.74 2.57 -26.67
N CYS A 330 16.79 1.74 -27.08
CA CYS A 330 15.60 1.42 -26.31
C CYS A 330 15.89 0.26 -25.33
N ASN A 331 15.84 0.58 -24.04
CA ASN A 331 16.00 -0.40 -22.98
C ASN A 331 14.63 -1.02 -22.66
N LEU A 332 14.49 -2.33 -22.81
CA LEU A 332 13.33 -3.07 -22.29
C LEU A 332 13.51 -3.27 -20.78
N PHE A 333 12.53 -2.83 -20.01
CA PHE A 333 12.47 -3.03 -18.57
C PHE A 333 11.35 -4.00 -18.17
N ARG A 334 11.63 -4.80 -17.14
CA ARG A 334 10.63 -5.50 -16.35
C ARG A 334 11.05 -5.46 -14.89
N ASP A 335 10.12 -5.19 -13.99
CA ASP A 335 10.34 -5.20 -12.54
C ASP A 335 11.52 -4.33 -12.08
N GLY A 336 11.69 -3.16 -12.67
CA GLY A 336 12.75 -2.22 -12.29
C GLY A 336 14.15 -2.63 -12.73
N VAL A 337 14.30 -3.60 -13.64
CA VAL A 337 15.60 -3.96 -14.23
C VAL A 337 15.50 -4.08 -15.73
N THR A 338 16.59 -3.76 -16.42
CA THR A 338 16.69 -4.00 -17.86
C THR A 338 16.79 -5.49 -18.13
N VAL A 339 16.00 -5.99 -19.07
CA VAL A 339 15.89 -7.43 -19.36
C VAL A 339 16.14 -7.75 -20.84
N LYS A 340 16.29 -9.04 -21.11
CA LYS A 340 16.28 -9.63 -22.44
C LYS A 340 15.23 -10.74 -22.50
N THR A 341 14.70 -10.96 -23.68
CA THR A 341 13.83 -12.09 -24.02
C THR A 341 14.48 -12.89 -25.15
N ALA A 342 13.83 -13.95 -25.62
CA ALA A 342 14.33 -14.72 -26.77
C ALA A 342 14.38 -13.87 -28.05
N THR A 343 13.38 -13.02 -28.26
CA THR A 343 13.20 -12.17 -29.44
C THR A 343 13.78 -10.76 -29.27
N TRP A 344 14.01 -10.31 -28.03
CA TRP A 344 14.70 -9.07 -27.67
C TRP A 344 16.03 -9.35 -26.95
N SER A 345 17.00 -9.92 -27.69
CA SER A 345 18.30 -10.33 -27.13
C SER A 345 19.36 -9.22 -27.13
N LYS A 346 19.13 -8.13 -27.87
CA LYS A 346 20.00 -6.95 -27.98
C LYS A 346 19.17 -5.68 -27.93
N GLN A 347 19.68 -4.67 -27.22
CA GLN A 347 19.09 -3.34 -27.22
C GLN A 347 19.46 -2.65 -28.52
N ILE A 348 18.47 -2.05 -29.17
CA ILE A 348 18.61 -1.40 -30.46
C ILE A 348 18.08 0.04 -30.39
N PRO A 349 18.56 0.94 -31.27
CA PRO A 349 17.95 2.25 -31.44
C PRO A 349 16.47 2.13 -31.84
N PRO A 350 15.69 3.21 -31.68
CA PRO A 350 14.34 3.27 -32.23
C PRO A 350 14.35 2.98 -33.73
N ILE A 351 13.43 2.13 -34.20
CA ILE A 351 13.24 1.82 -35.62
C ILE A 351 11.86 2.32 -36.01
N ASN A 352 11.78 3.12 -37.09
CA ASN A 352 10.53 3.70 -37.59
C ASN A 352 9.71 4.42 -36.49
N GLY A 353 10.39 5.13 -35.60
CA GLY A 353 9.75 5.88 -34.51
C GLY A 353 9.24 5.02 -33.34
N ALA A 354 9.61 3.75 -33.25
CA ALA A 354 9.19 2.84 -32.18
C ALA A 354 10.37 2.11 -31.52
N CYS A 355 10.21 1.77 -30.23
CA CYS A 355 11.25 1.08 -29.46
C CYS A 355 11.22 -0.45 -29.53
N GLY A 356 10.13 -1.07 -29.97
CA GLY A 356 9.95 -2.52 -30.02
C GLY A 356 8.49 -2.94 -29.84
N PRO A 357 8.14 -4.21 -30.09
CA PRO A 357 6.76 -4.68 -30.02
C PRO A 357 6.29 -4.88 -28.56
N GLU A 358 4.99 -4.66 -28.31
CA GLU A 358 4.41 -4.75 -26.97
C GLU A 358 4.44 -6.17 -26.38
N SER A 359 4.49 -7.21 -27.23
CA SER A 359 4.62 -8.61 -26.78
C SER A 359 5.86 -8.86 -25.93
N GLU A 360 6.92 -8.06 -26.07
CA GLU A 360 8.13 -8.20 -25.24
C GLU A 360 7.90 -7.84 -23.77
N LEU A 361 6.81 -7.13 -23.44
CA LEU A 361 6.48 -6.78 -22.06
C LEU A 361 6.10 -8.02 -21.24
N THR A 362 5.64 -9.10 -21.88
CA THR A 362 5.20 -10.33 -21.21
C THR A 362 6.00 -11.57 -21.60
N ASN A 363 6.75 -11.55 -22.72
CA ASN A 363 7.60 -12.68 -23.14
C ASN A 363 8.52 -13.19 -22.03
N PRO A 364 8.80 -14.51 -21.94
CA PRO A 364 9.71 -15.05 -20.93
C PRO A 364 11.08 -14.39 -20.96
N LEU A 365 11.61 -14.09 -19.76
CA LEU A 365 12.93 -13.50 -19.62
C LEU A 365 14.00 -14.56 -19.89
N THR A 366 15.01 -14.19 -20.67
CA THR A 366 16.24 -14.98 -20.84
C THR A 366 17.38 -14.42 -20.02
N SER A 367 17.32 -13.12 -19.66
CA SER A 367 18.34 -12.48 -18.85
C SER A 367 17.84 -11.22 -18.15
N ALA A 368 18.33 -10.97 -16.92
CA ALA A 368 18.19 -9.70 -16.22
C ALA A 368 19.56 -9.04 -16.00
N ARG A 369 19.70 -7.77 -16.38
CA ARG A 369 20.96 -7.02 -16.26
C ARG A 369 21.35 -6.75 -14.81
N LYS A 370 22.50 -6.11 -14.64
CA LYS A 370 23.16 -5.91 -13.35
C LYS A 370 22.39 -5.00 -12.38
N PHE A 371 21.87 -3.89 -12.87
CA PHE A 371 21.46 -2.77 -12.01
C PHE A 371 19.95 -2.70 -11.81
N ALA A 372 19.52 -2.68 -10.54
CA ALA A 372 18.18 -2.26 -10.15
C ALA A 372 18.03 -0.74 -10.38
N ARG A 373 16.98 -0.34 -11.11
CA ARG A 373 16.82 1.01 -11.66
C ARG A 373 16.85 2.10 -10.60
N ILE A 374 16.19 1.90 -9.45
CA ILE A 374 15.95 2.97 -8.48
C ILE A 374 17.24 3.68 -8.01
N SER A 375 18.31 2.93 -7.77
CA SER A 375 19.59 3.44 -7.23
C SER A 375 20.83 2.74 -7.80
N SER A 376 20.73 2.13 -8.98
CA SER A 376 21.80 1.33 -9.59
C SER A 376 22.39 0.28 -8.64
N THR A 377 21.53 -0.32 -7.82
CA THR A 377 21.94 -1.37 -6.87
C THR A 377 22.20 -2.66 -7.64
N SER A 378 23.38 -3.21 -7.48
CA SER A 378 23.76 -4.50 -8.05
C SER A 378 23.48 -5.65 -7.08
N ARG A 379 23.50 -6.89 -7.61
CA ARG A 379 23.48 -8.11 -6.80
C ARG A 379 24.59 -8.13 -5.75
N GLU A 380 25.77 -7.63 -6.10
CA GLU A 380 26.90 -7.53 -5.20
C GLU A 380 26.66 -6.52 -4.07
N ASP A 381 26.08 -5.35 -4.39
CA ASP A 381 25.69 -4.38 -3.37
C ASP A 381 24.68 -4.99 -2.38
N TYR A 382 23.71 -5.73 -2.91
CA TYR A 382 22.70 -6.43 -2.10
C TYR A 382 23.32 -7.47 -1.17
N ARG A 383 24.26 -8.30 -1.66
CA ARG A 383 24.98 -9.27 -0.83
C ARG A 383 25.84 -8.60 0.23
N LEU A 384 26.61 -7.57 -0.16
CA LEU A 384 27.45 -6.81 0.77
C LEU A 384 26.64 -6.15 1.89
N ALA A 385 25.37 -5.83 1.63
CA ALA A 385 24.45 -5.29 2.61
C ALA A 385 23.73 -6.34 3.48
N GLY A 386 24.06 -7.63 3.32
CA GLY A 386 23.45 -8.72 4.08
C GLY A 386 22.12 -9.23 3.50
N GLY A 387 21.88 -9.02 2.20
CA GLY A 387 20.74 -9.58 1.49
C GLY A 387 20.70 -11.11 1.57
N LYS A 388 19.52 -11.67 1.91
CA LYS A 388 19.35 -13.11 2.19
C LYS A 388 18.86 -13.92 1.00
N GLU A 389 18.09 -13.30 0.11
CA GLU A 389 17.57 -13.96 -1.08
C GLU A 389 18.69 -14.31 -2.07
N PRO A 390 18.72 -15.52 -2.65
CA PRO A 390 19.74 -15.93 -3.59
C PRO A 390 19.55 -15.21 -4.94
N VAL A 391 20.39 -14.22 -5.24
CA VAL A 391 20.24 -13.36 -6.44
C VAL A 391 20.89 -13.87 -7.73
N GLY A 392 21.60 -15.01 -7.65
CA GLY A 392 22.37 -15.58 -8.77
C GLY A 392 23.48 -14.66 -9.29
N GLU A 393 24.10 -15.01 -10.40
CA GLU A 393 25.11 -14.18 -11.08
C GLU A 393 24.48 -13.21 -12.09
N ASP A 394 25.30 -12.32 -12.65
CA ASP A 394 24.85 -11.39 -13.69
C ASP A 394 24.22 -12.13 -14.87
N GLY A 395 23.02 -11.68 -15.25
CA GLY A 395 22.20 -12.32 -16.25
C GLY A 395 21.14 -13.26 -15.69
N ASN A 396 21.19 -13.67 -14.42
CA ASN A 396 20.15 -14.50 -13.82
C ASN A 396 18.82 -13.74 -13.71
N VAL A 397 17.76 -14.29 -14.31
CA VAL A 397 16.43 -13.69 -14.40
C VAL A 397 15.76 -13.48 -13.04
N HIS A 398 16.08 -14.31 -12.05
CA HIS A 398 15.50 -14.23 -10.70
C HIS A 398 15.78 -12.90 -10.01
N TRP A 399 16.80 -12.15 -10.45
CA TRP A 399 17.04 -10.80 -9.94
C TRP A 399 15.87 -9.84 -10.18
N ALA A 400 15.12 -10.01 -11.27
CA ALA A 400 13.90 -9.24 -11.51
C ALA A 400 12.84 -9.52 -10.44
N ASP A 401 12.68 -10.78 -10.02
CA ASP A 401 11.77 -11.15 -8.92
C ASP A 401 12.18 -10.53 -7.59
N VAL A 402 13.48 -10.58 -7.28
CA VAL A 402 14.01 -10.00 -6.05
C VAL A 402 13.82 -8.47 -6.03
N ILE A 403 14.14 -7.78 -7.13
CA ILE A 403 13.94 -6.32 -7.21
C ILE A 403 12.47 -5.96 -7.02
N ARG A 404 11.55 -6.67 -7.68
CA ARG A 404 10.09 -6.48 -7.51
C ARG A 404 9.69 -6.64 -6.05
N ALA A 405 10.04 -7.76 -5.41
CA ALA A 405 9.66 -8.04 -4.03
C ALA A 405 10.20 -6.97 -3.07
N LEU A 406 11.46 -6.56 -3.25
CA LEU A 406 12.08 -5.50 -2.45
C LEU A 406 11.42 -4.12 -2.67
N TYR A 407 11.02 -3.80 -3.90
CA TYR A 407 10.35 -2.53 -4.19
C TYR A 407 8.91 -2.51 -3.69
N GLN A 408 8.19 -3.63 -3.82
CA GLN A 408 6.85 -3.80 -3.25
C GLN A 408 6.87 -3.64 -1.72
N ALA A 409 7.84 -4.26 -1.05
CA ALA A 409 8.05 -4.09 0.39
C ALA A 409 8.41 -2.64 0.76
N ALA A 410 9.18 -1.95 -0.09
CA ALA A 410 9.55 -0.56 0.13
C ALA A 410 8.37 0.42 -0.04
N TRP A 411 7.36 0.09 -0.84
CA TRP A 411 6.31 1.02 -1.27
C TRP A 411 5.57 1.71 -0.12
N ASN A 412 5.30 0.95 0.94
CA ASN A 412 4.62 1.43 2.15
C ASN A 412 5.56 1.52 3.36
N SER A 413 6.87 1.60 3.12
CA SER A 413 7.94 1.61 4.12
C SER A 413 8.78 2.89 4.02
N PRO A 414 9.28 3.45 5.13
CA PRO A 414 10.25 4.55 5.09
C PRO A 414 11.65 4.09 4.62
N ARG A 415 11.88 2.78 4.49
CA ARG A 415 13.14 2.16 4.05
C ARG A 415 12.94 1.44 2.72
N ASN A 416 13.89 1.64 1.81
CA ASN A 416 14.01 0.87 0.57
C ASN A 416 15.33 0.11 0.58
N GLN A 417 15.28 -1.22 0.69
CA GLN A 417 16.47 -2.06 0.85
C GLN A 417 17.43 -1.97 -0.34
N LEU A 418 16.96 -1.66 -1.55
CA LEU A 418 17.84 -1.45 -2.70
C LEU A 418 18.71 -0.20 -2.48
N ILE A 419 18.11 0.89 -2.00
CA ILE A 419 18.82 2.15 -1.72
C ILE A 419 19.74 1.99 -0.51
N SER A 420 19.28 1.33 0.56
CA SER A 420 20.11 1.01 1.72
C SER A 420 21.31 0.15 1.35
N ALA A 421 21.11 -0.88 0.51
CA ALA A 421 22.19 -1.74 0.06
C ALA A 421 23.24 -0.98 -0.74
N ARG A 422 22.81 -0.04 -1.58
CA ARG A 422 23.72 0.85 -2.31
C ARG A 422 24.56 1.71 -1.36
N ALA A 423 23.92 2.32 -0.37
CA ALA A 423 24.61 3.17 0.62
C ALA A 423 25.64 2.37 1.45
N ILE A 424 25.26 1.18 1.94
CA ILE A 424 26.15 0.30 2.71
C ILE A 424 27.34 -0.13 1.86
N ALA A 425 27.11 -0.53 0.61
CA ALA A 425 28.18 -0.96 -0.29
C ALA A 425 29.12 0.19 -0.65
N ASP A 426 28.59 1.38 -0.94
CA ASP A 426 29.40 2.57 -1.23
C ASP A 426 30.23 3.02 0.00
N LYS A 427 29.69 2.86 1.22
CA LYS A 427 30.46 3.08 2.46
C LYS A 427 31.58 2.06 2.61
N LYS A 428 31.30 0.77 2.41
CA LYS A 428 32.31 -0.30 2.48
C LYS A 428 33.44 -0.11 1.47
N ARG A 429 33.15 0.52 0.33
CA ARG A 429 34.13 0.89 -0.70
C ARG A 429 34.85 2.22 -0.43
N GLY A 430 34.52 2.93 0.64
CA GLY A 430 35.12 4.22 1.00
C GLY A 430 34.66 5.41 0.13
N ILE A 431 33.59 5.26 -0.65
CA ILE A 431 33.02 6.32 -1.49
C ILE A 431 32.31 7.37 -0.61
N ILE A 432 31.64 6.91 0.44
CA ILE A 432 31.02 7.75 1.49
C ILE A 432 31.55 7.33 2.86
N ARG A 433 31.64 8.29 3.80
CA ARG A 433 32.25 8.11 5.13
C ARG A 433 31.24 8.29 6.28
#